data_AF-A0A2R5FK47-F1
#
_entry.id   AF-A0A2R5FK47-F1
#
_cell.length_a   1.000
_cell.length_b   1.000
_cell.length_c   1.000
_cell.angle_alpha   90.00
_cell.angle_beta   90.00
_cell.angle_gamma   90.00
#
_symmetry.space_group_name_H-M   'P 1'
#
loop_
_entity.id
_entity.type
_entity.pdbx_description
1 polymer ?
#
loop_
_entity_poly.entity_id
_entity_poly.type
_entity_poly.pdbx_seq_one_letter_code
_entity_poly.pdbx_strand_id
1 'polypeptide(L)'
;MGFGCGCVGSGVGFALGSGGQKEIRYSHSQDFIELTMTPPLLPNLQSLPATFPLEGAISIELQEGIPVFKASNIVRNRIAALLAKQQISPLHPQEEQELDSYEEIDDYLSFLNRLARNILQNPNNQTV
;
A
#
# COMPACT_ATOMS: atom_id res chain seq x y z
N MET A 1 36.28 39.00 5.85
CA MET A 1 35.78 39.82 4.71
C MET A 1 36.16 39.13 3.41
N GLY A 2 35.23 39.10 2.44
CA GLY A 2 35.55 39.03 1.01
C GLY A 2 35.50 37.64 0.35
N PHE A 3 34.47 37.44 -0.47
CA PHE A 3 34.25 36.34 -1.42
C PHE A 3 35.29 36.28 -2.54
N GLY A 4 35.39 35.13 -3.23
CA GLY A 4 36.00 35.05 -4.56
C GLY A 4 36.03 33.66 -5.16
N CYS A 5 35.00 33.32 -5.94
CA CYS A 5 34.90 32.14 -6.80
C CYS A 5 35.81 32.30 -8.05
N GLY A 6 36.33 31.20 -8.60
CA GLY A 6 37.05 31.21 -9.88
C GLY A 6 37.44 29.81 -10.35
N CYS A 7 36.56 29.18 -11.12
CA CYS A 7 36.85 27.96 -11.89
C CYS A 7 37.81 28.28 -13.06
N VAL A 8 38.79 27.41 -13.31
CA VAL A 8 39.38 27.25 -14.65
C VAL A 8 39.68 25.77 -14.90
N GLY A 9 39.01 25.23 -15.91
CA GLY A 9 39.06 23.82 -16.27
C GLY A 9 40.40 23.41 -16.87
N SER A 10 40.84 22.21 -16.50
CA SER A 10 41.87 21.48 -17.23
C SER A 10 41.25 20.84 -18.46
N GLY A 11 41.44 21.49 -19.61
CA GLY A 11 41.36 20.82 -20.90
C GLY A 11 42.72 20.22 -21.23
N VAL A 12 42.77 18.90 -21.48
CA VAL A 12 43.84 18.27 -22.27
C VAL A 12 43.25 17.04 -22.95
N GLY A 13 43.28 17.05 -24.29
CA GLY A 13 42.81 15.94 -25.12
C GLY A 13 42.65 16.31 -26.60
N PHE A 14 43.79 16.32 -27.31
CA PHE A 14 44.06 16.11 -28.75
C PHE A 14 43.02 15.24 -29.51
N ALA A 15 42.90 15.20 -30.85
CA ALA A 15 43.29 16.01 -32.01
C ALA A 15 42.62 15.36 -33.24
N LEU A 16 42.31 16.17 -34.26
CA LEU A 16 42.20 15.88 -35.70
C LEU A 16 41.20 14.82 -36.22
N GLY A 17 40.24 15.28 -37.03
CA GLY A 17 39.46 14.45 -37.93
C GLY A 17 38.37 15.23 -38.66
N SER A 18 38.66 15.66 -39.89
CA SER A 18 37.73 16.36 -40.78
C SER A 18 36.50 15.51 -41.09
N GLY A 19 35.31 15.99 -40.71
CA GLY A 19 34.07 15.34 -41.12
C GLY A 19 32.83 15.93 -40.44
N GLY A 20 32.01 16.64 -41.21
CA GLY A 20 30.59 16.92 -40.98
C GLY A 20 30.16 17.32 -39.58
N GLN A 21 30.01 18.63 -39.34
CA GLN A 21 29.15 19.12 -38.26
C GLN A 21 27.70 18.69 -38.54
N LYS A 22 27.28 17.56 -37.96
CA LYS A 22 25.87 17.33 -37.66
C LYS A 22 25.68 17.79 -36.22
N GLU A 23 25.10 18.98 -36.07
CA GLU A 23 24.58 19.49 -34.82
C GLU A 23 23.55 18.47 -34.31
N ILE A 24 23.97 17.56 -33.44
CA ILE A 24 23.05 16.71 -32.69
C ILE A 24 22.43 17.64 -31.64
N ARG A 25 21.36 18.32 -32.06
CA ARG A 25 20.45 19.00 -31.15
C ARG A 25 19.75 17.90 -30.36
N TYR A 26 20.33 17.53 -29.22
CA TYR A 26 19.66 16.71 -28.22
C TYR A 26 18.38 17.46 -27.81
N SER A 27 17.25 17.09 -28.41
CA SER A 27 15.95 17.47 -27.87
C SER A 27 15.82 16.72 -26.56
N HIS A 28 16.08 17.46 -25.48
CA HIS A 28 15.75 17.06 -24.13
C HIS A 28 14.22 17.01 -24.04
N SER A 29 13.63 15.88 -24.46
CA SER A 29 12.24 15.57 -24.17
C SER A 29 12.17 15.31 -22.68
N GLN A 30 11.86 16.36 -21.92
CA GLN A 30 11.37 16.20 -20.55
C GLN A 30 9.96 15.63 -20.67
N ASP A 31 9.87 14.33 -20.92
CA ASP A 31 8.67 13.57 -20.65
C ASP A 31 8.61 13.45 -19.13
N PHE A 32 8.11 14.50 -18.49
CA PHE A 32 7.81 14.54 -17.08
C PHE A 32 6.65 13.56 -16.87
N ILE A 33 6.96 12.28 -16.68
CA ILE A 33 6.01 11.35 -16.11
C ILE A 33 5.84 11.82 -14.68
N GLU A 34 4.82 12.66 -14.46
CA GLU A 34 4.26 12.92 -13.15
C GLU A 34 3.83 11.54 -12.62
N LEU A 35 4.72 10.90 -11.85
CA LEU A 35 4.39 9.74 -11.04
C LEU A 35 3.45 10.22 -9.94
N THR A 36 2.23 10.55 -10.32
CA THR A 36 1.13 10.73 -9.38
C THR A 36 0.95 9.37 -8.74
N MET A 37 1.50 9.25 -7.54
CA MET A 37 1.27 8.10 -6.70
C MET A 37 -0.21 8.14 -6.34
N THR A 38 -1.03 7.46 -7.14
CA THR A 38 -2.45 7.32 -6.85
C THR A 38 -2.52 6.64 -5.49
N PRO A 39 -3.09 7.29 -4.46
CA PRO A 39 -3.19 6.67 -3.16
C PRO A 39 -3.99 5.38 -3.33
N PRO A 40 -3.57 4.28 -2.68
CA PRO A 40 -4.27 3.01 -2.82
C PRO A 40 -5.73 3.22 -2.44
N LEU A 41 -6.64 2.88 -3.37
CA LEU A 41 -8.06 3.04 -3.16
C LEU A 41 -8.46 2.16 -1.98
N LEU A 42 -9.01 2.78 -0.94
CA LEU A 42 -9.56 2.03 0.19
C LEU A 42 -10.73 1.19 -0.34
N PRO A 43 -10.72 -0.15 -0.16
CA PRO A 43 -11.88 -0.96 -0.52
C PRO A 43 -13.08 -0.45 0.27
N ASN A 44 -14.26 -0.46 -0.34
CA ASN A 44 -15.47 -0.08 0.37
C ASN A 44 -15.90 -1.27 1.23
N LEU A 45 -16.05 -1.06 2.54
CA LEU A 45 -16.67 -2.03 3.43
C LEU A 45 -18.18 -1.76 3.41
N GLN A 46 -18.93 -2.64 2.75
CA GLN A 46 -20.35 -2.49 2.48
C GLN A 46 -21.18 -2.65 3.75
N SER A 47 -20.83 -3.59 4.62
CA SER A 47 -21.59 -3.84 5.84
C SER A 47 -20.76 -4.42 6.98
N LEU A 48 -21.24 -4.22 8.20
CA LEU A 48 -20.83 -4.99 9.36
C LEU A 48 -21.97 -5.94 9.72
N PRO A 49 -21.69 -7.20 10.08
CA PRO A 49 -22.74 -8.09 10.53
C PRO A 49 -23.40 -7.54 11.79
N ALA A 50 -24.71 -7.75 11.96
CA ALA A 50 -25.44 -7.22 13.12
C ALA A 50 -24.94 -7.76 14.46
N THR A 51 -24.27 -8.90 14.43
CA THR A 51 -23.63 -9.58 15.57
C THR A 51 -22.19 -9.12 15.81
N PHE A 52 -21.64 -8.25 14.96
CA PHE A 52 -20.28 -7.75 15.08
C PHE A 52 -20.14 -6.93 16.38
N PRO A 53 -19.21 -7.28 17.27
CA PRO A 53 -19.02 -6.52 18.50
C PRO A 53 -18.55 -5.09 18.20
N LEU A 54 -19.10 -4.09 18.88
CA LEU A 54 -18.59 -2.72 18.79
C LEU A 54 -17.21 -2.58 19.45
N GLU A 55 -16.99 -3.32 20.54
CA GLU A 55 -15.74 -3.32 21.28
C GLU A 55 -15.08 -4.69 21.26
N GLY A 56 -13.75 -4.70 21.20
CA GLY A 56 -12.97 -5.93 21.25
C GLY A 56 -13.15 -6.84 20.02
N ALA A 57 -13.68 -6.33 18.90
CA ALA A 57 -13.84 -7.11 17.67
C ALA A 57 -12.54 -7.25 16.86
N ILE A 58 -11.64 -6.26 16.98
CA ILE A 58 -10.34 -6.25 16.32
C ILE A 58 -9.24 -6.37 17.37
N SER A 59 -8.26 -7.22 17.07
CA SER A 59 -7.00 -7.34 17.80
C SER A 59 -5.89 -6.67 16.99
N ILE A 60 -5.00 -5.96 17.69
CA ILE A 60 -3.82 -5.35 17.09
C ILE A 60 -2.59 -6.00 17.70
N GLU A 61 -1.71 -6.52 16.85
CA GLU A 61 -0.43 -7.09 17.24
C GLU A 61 0.71 -6.30 16.60
N LEU A 62 1.86 -6.24 17.26
CA LEU A 62 3.07 -5.67 16.67
C LEU A 62 3.94 -6.80 16.10
N GLN A 63 4.20 -6.77 14.79
CA GLN A 63 5.08 -7.74 14.13
C GLN A 63 6.12 -6.99 13.31
N GLU A 64 7.41 -7.20 13.61
CA GLU A 64 8.53 -6.56 12.90
C GLU A 64 8.43 -5.01 12.85
N GLY A 65 7.87 -4.40 13.89
CA GLY A 65 7.65 -2.94 13.95
C GLY A 65 6.43 -2.45 13.17
N ILE A 66 5.62 -3.35 12.63
CA ILE A 66 4.42 -3.05 11.83
C ILE A 66 3.17 -3.48 12.61
N PRO A 67 2.15 -2.61 12.75
CA PRO A 67 0.88 -3.02 13.34
C PRO A 67 0.15 -4.00 12.40
N VAL A 68 -0.28 -5.13 12.96
CA VAL A 68 -1.07 -6.16 12.28
C VAL A 68 -2.45 -6.23 12.92
N PHE A 69 -3.45 -5.87 12.14
CA PHE A 69 -4.87 -5.93 12.51
C PHE A 69 -5.42 -7.30 12.19
N LYS A 70 -6.17 -7.88 13.13
CA LYS A 70 -6.80 -9.20 13.00
C LYS A 70 -8.18 -9.20 13.64
N ALA A 71 -9.06 -10.08 13.20
CA ALA A 71 -10.26 -10.39 13.97
C ALA A 71 -9.89 -10.93 15.36
N SER A 72 -10.59 -10.45 16.40
CA SER A 72 -10.37 -10.89 17.77
C SER A 72 -10.82 -12.33 17.98
N ASN A 73 -10.53 -12.89 19.15
CA ASN A 73 -11.02 -14.22 19.52
C ASN A 73 -12.55 -14.28 19.55
N ILE A 74 -13.24 -13.20 19.91
CA ILE A 74 -14.70 -13.17 19.98
C ILE A 74 -15.28 -13.40 18.57
N VAL A 75 -14.78 -12.65 17.59
CA VAL A 75 -15.19 -12.75 16.19
C VAL A 75 -14.78 -14.10 15.60
N ARG A 76 -13.53 -14.53 15.79
CA ARG A 76 -13.03 -15.81 15.27
C ARG A 76 -13.81 -17.01 15.83
N ASN A 77 -14.18 -16.98 17.12
CA ASN A 77 -14.99 -18.02 17.73
C ASN A 77 -16.41 -18.06 17.14
N ARG A 78 -17.01 -16.89 16.84
CA ARG A 78 -18.32 -16.82 16.18
C ARG A 78 -18.27 -17.41 14.77
N ILE A 79 -17.26 -17.04 13.98
CA ILE A 79 -17.03 -17.60 12.63
C ILE A 79 -16.87 -19.13 12.73
N ALA A 80 -16.02 -19.62 13.64
CA ALA A 80 -15.82 -21.05 13.84
C ALA A 80 -17.10 -21.79 14.22
N ALA A 81 -17.96 -21.19 15.06
CA ALA A 81 -19.25 -21.77 15.43
C ALA A 81 -20.22 -21.87 14.23
N LEU A 82 -20.27 -20.85 13.38
CA LEU A 82 -21.08 -20.86 12.15
C LEU A 82 -20.59 -21.90 11.15
N LEU A 83 -19.28 -21.98 10.92
CA LEU A 83 -18.67 -22.98 10.05
C LEU A 83 -18.89 -24.41 10.58
N ALA A 84 -18.79 -24.62 11.89
CA ALA A 84 -19.10 -25.91 12.50
C ALA A 84 -20.58 -26.27 12.33
N LYS A 85 -21.50 -25.30 12.47
CA LYS A 85 -22.93 -25.51 12.26
C LYS A 85 -23.24 -25.89 10.81
N GLN A 86 -22.62 -25.22 9.85
CA GLN A 86 -22.79 -25.48 8.41
C GLN A 86 -22.45 -26.93 8.02
N GLN A 87 -21.48 -27.54 8.70
CA GLN A 87 -21.10 -28.95 8.46
C GLN A 87 -22.17 -29.95 8.89
N ILE A 88 -23.00 -29.58 9.88
CA ILE A 88 -24.02 -30.46 10.46
C ILE A 88 -25.39 -30.22 9.79
N SER A 89 -25.68 -28.96 9.49
CA SER A 89 -26.97 -28.52 8.96
C SER A 89 -26.79 -27.27 8.09
N PRO A 90 -27.64 -27.05 7.07
CA PRO A 90 -27.61 -25.80 6.32
C PRO A 90 -27.83 -24.61 7.25
N LEU A 91 -27.06 -23.55 7.02
CA LEU A 91 -27.20 -22.29 7.76
C LEU A 91 -28.52 -21.60 7.39
N HIS A 92 -29.05 -20.82 8.33
CA HIS A 92 -30.13 -19.91 8.01
C HIS A 92 -29.61 -18.78 7.09
N PRO A 93 -30.41 -18.19 6.20
CA PRO A 93 -29.94 -17.12 5.30
C PRO A 93 -29.26 -15.95 6.02
N GLN A 94 -29.69 -15.63 7.24
CA GLN A 94 -29.05 -14.60 8.07
C GLN A 94 -27.65 -14.99 8.56
N GLU A 95 -27.42 -16.27 8.82
CA GLU A 95 -26.13 -16.81 9.25
C GLU A 95 -25.15 -16.92 8.08
N GLU A 96 -25.67 -17.24 6.89
CA GLU A 96 -24.90 -17.23 5.64
C GLU A 96 -24.46 -15.80 5.32
N GLN A 97 -25.39 -14.84 5.34
CA GLN A 97 -25.06 -13.42 5.20
C GLN A 97 -24.07 -12.94 6.27
N GLU A 98 -24.19 -13.43 7.52
CA GLU A 98 -23.24 -13.10 8.57
C GLU A 98 -21.82 -13.58 8.23
N LEU A 99 -21.67 -14.78 7.67
CA LEU A 99 -20.37 -15.29 7.20
C LEU A 99 -19.83 -14.47 6.02
N ASP A 100 -20.67 -14.11 5.06
CA ASP A 100 -20.27 -13.26 3.92
C ASP A 100 -19.73 -11.91 4.41
N SER A 101 -20.40 -11.29 5.39
CA SER A 101 -19.91 -10.03 5.98
C SER A 101 -18.59 -10.22 6.75
N TYR A 102 -18.35 -11.37 7.38
CA TYR A 102 -17.06 -11.63 8.03
C TYR A 102 -15.92 -11.82 7.03
N GLU A 103 -16.17 -12.39 5.85
CA GLU A 103 -15.19 -12.48 4.76
C GLU A 103 -14.79 -11.08 4.28
N GLU A 104 -15.77 -10.20 4.09
CA GLU A 104 -15.52 -8.81 3.68
C GLU A 104 -14.63 -8.06 4.69
N ILE A 105 -14.87 -8.28 5.98
CA ILE A 105 -14.05 -7.71 7.06
C ILE A 105 -12.63 -8.28 7.03
N ASP A 106 -12.45 -9.59 6.83
CA ASP A 106 -11.12 -10.21 6.76
C ASP A 106 -10.29 -9.68 5.59
N ASP A 107 -10.92 -9.51 4.42
CA ASP A 107 -10.33 -8.87 3.25
C ASP A 107 -9.92 -7.42 3.54
N TYR A 108 -10.79 -6.68 4.23
CA TYR A 108 -10.50 -5.29 4.63
C TYR A 108 -9.32 -5.20 5.59
N LEU A 109 -9.24 -6.08 6.60
CA LEU A 109 -8.11 -6.13 7.53
C LEU A 109 -6.81 -6.52 6.82
N SER A 110 -6.88 -7.48 5.90
CA SER A 110 -5.76 -7.87 5.04
C SER A 110 -5.26 -6.70 4.20
N PHE A 111 -6.16 -5.87 3.67
CA PHE A 111 -5.81 -4.65 2.97
C PHE A 111 -5.13 -3.63 3.89
N LEU A 112 -5.67 -3.35 5.08
CA LEU A 112 -5.03 -2.45 6.06
C LEU A 112 -3.62 -2.92 6.44
N ASN A 113 -3.43 -4.23 6.61
CA ASN A 113 -2.12 -4.82 6.89
C ASN A 113 -1.13 -4.60 5.73
N ARG A 114 -1.58 -4.76 4.48
CA ARG A 114 -0.76 -4.46 3.29
C ARG A 114 -0.42 -2.98 3.23
N LEU A 115 -1.38 -2.09 3.49
CA LEU A 115 -1.14 -0.65 3.53
C LEU A 115 -0.09 -0.26 4.57
N ALA A 116 -0.26 -0.73 5.82
CA ALA A 116 0.68 -0.44 6.89
C ALA A 116 2.10 -0.88 6.53
N ARG A 117 2.25 -2.08 5.96
CA ARG A 117 3.54 -2.58 5.47
C ARG A 117 4.11 -1.70 4.36
N ASN A 118 3.31 -1.40 3.34
CA ASN A 118 3.75 -0.65 2.18
C ASN A 118 4.22 0.77 2.55
N ILE A 119 3.48 1.44 3.43
CA ILE A 119 3.83 2.79 3.90
C ILE A 119 5.15 2.79 4.68
N LEU A 120 5.34 1.83 5.59
CA LEU A 120 6.53 1.76 6.42
C LEU A 120 7.79 1.33 5.65
N GLN A 121 7.63 0.47 4.63
CA GLN A 121 8.74 0.00 3.80
C GLN A 121 9.14 1.01 2.71
N ASN A 122 8.26 1.96 2.36
CA ASN A 122 8.52 2.94 1.32
C ASN A 122 8.12 4.37 1.77
N PRO A 123 8.82 4.97 2.76
CA PRO A 123 8.43 6.24 3.37
C PRO A 123 8.55 7.45 2.41
N ASN A 124 9.30 7.33 1.31
CA ASN A 124 9.50 8.41 0.32
C ASN A 124 8.27 8.70 -0.54
N ASN A 125 7.22 7.88 -0.42
CA ASN A 125 5.96 7.99 -1.13
C ASN A 125 4.95 8.91 -0.39
N GLN A 126 5.40 9.69 0.61
CA GLN A 126 4.57 10.59 1.43
C GLN A 126 4.86 12.09 1.23
N THR A 127 5.61 12.49 0.20
CA THR A 127 5.80 13.92 -0.08
C THR A 127 4.54 14.50 -0.72
N VAL A 128 3.80 15.24 0.11
CA VAL A 128 2.69 16.16 -0.22
C VAL A 128 3.11 17.18 -1.27
#